data_AF-A0A7Y5FHX2-F1
#
_entry.id   AF-A0A7Y5FHX2-F1
#
_cell.length_a   1.000
_cell.length_b   1.000
_cell.length_c   1.000
_cell.angle_alpha   90.00
_cell.angle_beta   90.00
_cell.angle_gamma   90.00
#
_symmetry.space_group_name_H-M   'P 1'
#
loop_
_entity.id
_entity.type
_entity.pdbx_description
1 polymer ?
#
loop_
_entity_poly.entity_id
_entity_poly.type
_entity_poly.pdbx_seq_one_letter_code
_entity_poly.pdbx_strand_id
1 'polypeptide(L)'
;MRLLKLALPLGWMALVLLGAGCKRDPVPLPANLVQQIALGEKIYAREDCGDCHRLGHGSEEFQGGELSVLMLAMDTLYVKKHLQSLEDSTRMPPIPLAPEEISAVTQYIASLHGKVNTPVNLESLDGVCPICGAPLNTAVAFRNNLWAQHGDKTYYFECPDCKKAFLRDPKRHSKSGYLRLQ
;
A
#
# COMPACT_ATOMS: atom_id res chain seq x y z
N MET A 1 51.95 30.21 50.23
CA MET A 1 51.07 29.05 50.53
C MET A 1 49.71 29.38 49.93
N ARG A 2 49.40 28.87 48.73
CA ARG A 2 48.61 27.66 48.44
C ARG A 2 47.14 27.76 48.92
N LEU A 3 46.24 27.28 48.03
CA LEU A 3 44.81 26.94 48.18
C LEU A 3 43.83 28.08 47.80
N LEU A 4 42.75 27.90 47.02
CA LEU A 4 42.24 26.82 46.18
C LEU A 4 41.05 27.39 45.36
N LYS A 5 41.03 27.13 44.05
CA LYS A 5 39.90 26.79 43.17
C LYS A 5 38.46 27.20 43.56
N LEU A 6 37.75 27.85 42.62
CA LEU A 6 36.40 27.43 42.21
C LEU A 6 36.11 27.87 40.77
N ALA A 7 36.24 26.92 39.84
CA ALA A 7 35.75 27.02 38.48
C ALA A 7 34.30 26.52 38.46
N LEU A 8 33.39 27.33 37.93
CA LEU A 8 32.02 26.93 37.61
C LEU A 8 31.97 26.57 36.11
N PRO A 9 31.52 25.36 35.72
CA PRO A 9 31.30 25.04 34.33
C PRO A 9 29.92 25.57 33.92
N LEU A 10 29.90 26.50 32.98
CA LEU A 10 28.69 26.84 32.22
C LEU A 10 28.34 25.63 31.35
N GLY A 11 27.37 24.85 31.82
CA GLY A 11 26.82 23.71 31.10
C GLY A 11 26.18 24.15 29.80
N TRP A 12 26.75 23.71 28.68
CA TRP A 12 26.03 23.63 27.42
C TRP A 12 25.01 22.49 27.52
N MET A 13 23.76 22.83 27.85
CA MET A 13 22.66 21.93 27.57
C MET A 13 22.51 21.80 26.05
N ALA A 14 22.94 20.66 25.53
CA ALA A 14 22.56 20.21 24.20
C ALA A 14 21.03 20.10 24.17
N LEU A 15 20.40 21.00 23.40
CA LEU A 15 18.98 20.95 23.10
C LEU A 15 18.76 19.72 22.21
N VAL A 16 18.36 18.61 22.81
CA VAL A 16 17.88 17.43 22.09
C VAL A 16 16.57 17.83 21.42
N LEU A 17 16.62 18.15 20.13
CA LEU A 17 15.44 18.20 19.28
C LEU A 17 14.89 16.78 19.15
N LEU A 18 14.00 16.42 20.07
CA LEU A 18 13.08 15.30 19.91
C LEU A 18 12.27 15.57 18.64
N GLY A 19 12.63 14.89 17.56
CA GLY A 19 11.85 14.84 16.35
C GLY A 19 10.48 14.26 16.68
N ALA A 20 9.47 15.12 16.79
CA ALA A 20 8.07 14.72 16.79
C ALA A 20 7.78 14.11 15.42
N GLY A 21 7.89 12.79 15.33
CA GLY A 21 7.33 12.03 14.21
C GLY A 21 5.85 12.40 14.11
N CYS A 22 5.45 12.95 12.95
CA CYS A 22 4.06 13.25 12.67
C CYS A 22 3.25 11.95 12.73
N LYS A 23 2.62 11.65 13.88
CA LYS A 23 1.45 10.77 13.91
C LYS A 23 0.41 11.48 13.07
N ARG A 24 0.25 11.07 11.81
CA ARG A 24 -0.91 11.50 11.03
C ARG A 24 -2.10 10.81 11.65
N ASP A 25 -3.05 11.58 12.17
CA ASP A 25 -4.31 11.03 12.62
C ASP A 25 -4.95 10.25 11.47
N PRO A 26 -5.55 9.07 11.72
CA PRO A 26 -6.27 8.33 10.70
C PRO A 26 -7.34 9.25 10.11
N VAL A 27 -7.23 9.54 8.80
CA VAL A 27 -8.28 10.26 8.09
C VAL A 27 -9.55 9.40 8.17
N PRO A 28 -10.67 9.92 8.69
CA PRO A 28 -11.91 9.16 8.75
C PRO A 28 -12.34 8.71 7.35
N LEU A 29 -12.64 7.42 7.21
CA LEU A 29 -13.09 6.86 5.94
C LEU A 29 -14.48 7.39 5.56
N PRO A 30 -14.78 7.60 4.27
CA PRO A 30 -16.11 7.96 3.83
C PRO A 30 -17.10 6.83 4.18
N ALA A 31 -18.33 7.17 4.59
CA ALA A 31 -19.33 6.21 5.06
C ALA A 31 -19.63 5.07 4.06
N ASN A 32 -19.61 5.37 2.77
CA ASN A 32 -19.78 4.38 1.70
C ASN A 32 -18.66 3.32 1.73
N LEU A 33 -17.41 3.74 1.96
CA LEU A 33 -16.28 2.82 2.03
C LEU A 33 -16.34 1.93 3.26
N VAL A 34 -16.76 2.47 4.42
CA VAL A 34 -17.00 1.68 5.63
C VAL A 34 -18.06 0.59 5.37
N GLN A 35 -19.13 0.93 4.66
CA GLN A 35 -20.15 -0.04 4.26
C GLN A 35 -19.62 -1.11 3.30
N GLN A 36 -18.77 -0.73 2.33
CA GLN A 36 -18.14 -1.67 1.41
C GLN A 36 -17.18 -2.63 2.11
N ILE A 37 -16.39 -2.14 3.07
CA ILE A 37 -15.50 -2.99 3.88
C ILE A 37 -16.31 -3.99 4.70
N ALA A 38 -17.36 -3.53 5.37
CA ALA A 38 -18.23 -4.40 6.15
C ALA A 38 -18.97 -5.44 5.28
N LEU A 39 -19.32 -5.08 4.04
CA LEU A 39 -19.86 -6.03 3.06
C LEU A 39 -18.80 -7.04 2.63
N GLY A 40 -17.58 -6.59 2.34
CA GLY A 40 -16.47 -7.46 1.97
C GLY A 40 -16.10 -8.47 3.05
N GLU A 41 -16.11 -8.05 4.32
CA GLU A 41 -15.92 -8.92 5.48
C GLU A 41 -16.99 -10.02 5.55
N LYS A 42 -18.26 -9.66 5.31
CA LYS A 42 -19.36 -10.64 5.26
C LYS A 42 -19.20 -11.63 4.12
N ILE A 43 -18.77 -11.18 2.95
CA ILE A 43 -18.54 -12.06 1.80
C ILE A 43 -17.34 -12.97 2.07
N TYR A 44 -16.26 -12.45 2.66
CA TYR A 44 -15.10 -13.26 3.07
C TYR A 44 -15.50 -14.44 3.96
N ALA A 45 -16.40 -14.19 4.91
CA ALA A 45 -16.95 -15.22 5.78
C ALA A 45 -17.94 -16.15 5.05
N ARG A 46 -18.76 -15.62 4.14
CA ARG A 46 -19.79 -16.38 3.41
C ARG A 46 -19.20 -17.36 2.41
N GLU A 47 -18.11 -16.98 1.75
CA GLU A 47 -17.43 -17.78 0.73
C GLU A 47 -16.30 -18.63 1.31
N ASP A 48 -16.25 -18.76 2.64
CA ASP A 48 -15.24 -19.53 3.38
C ASP A 48 -13.79 -19.22 2.93
N CYS A 49 -13.51 -17.95 2.59
CA CYS A 49 -12.18 -17.54 2.13
C CYS A 49 -11.09 -17.85 3.17
N GLY A 50 -11.48 -17.88 4.46
CA GLY A 50 -10.67 -18.29 5.60
C GLY A 50 -10.04 -19.68 5.51
N ASP A 51 -10.66 -20.60 4.77
CA ASP A 51 -10.21 -21.99 4.65
C ASP A 51 -8.93 -22.12 3.82
N CYS A 52 -8.70 -21.19 2.89
CA CYS A 52 -7.54 -21.16 2.00
C CYS A 52 -6.66 -19.92 2.16
N HIS A 53 -7.21 -18.85 2.73
CA HIS A 53 -6.50 -17.63 3.06
C HIS A 53 -6.64 -17.31 4.56
N ARG A 54 -5.54 -17.15 5.29
CA ARG A 54 -5.59 -16.76 6.70
C ARG A 54 -5.43 -15.25 6.85
N LEU A 55 -6.00 -14.75 7.96
CA LEU A 55 -5.82 -13.39 8.45
C LEU A 55 -5.06 -13.46 9.79
N GLY A 56 -3.93 -12.79 9.89
CA GLY A 56 -3.10 -12.71 11.10
C GLY A 56 -1.78 -13.45 10.97
N HIS A 57 -0.71 -12.83 11.50
CA HIS A 57 0.66 -13.33 11.45
C HIS A 57 0.81 -14.71 12.13
N GLY A 58 0.79 -15.77 11.33
CA GLY A 58 1.11 -17.14 11.77
C GLY A 58 1.86 -17.86 10.65
N SER A 59 3.06 -18.33 10.96
CA SER A 59 3.91 -19.10 10.05
C SER A 59 3.25 -20.43 9.73
N GLU A 60 2.99 -20.69 8.45
CA GLU A 60 3.16 -21.97 7.76
C GLU A 60 2.68 -21.84 6.30
N GLU A 61 3.15 -22.76 5.46
CA GLU A 61 2.90 -22.85 4.03
C GLU A 61 1.41 -23.11 3.75
N PHE A 62 0.61 -22.04 3.75
CA PHE A 62 -0.83 -22.09 3.51
C PHE A 62 -1.14 -21.97 2.02
N GLN A 63 -2.12 -22.75 1.54
CA GLN A 63 -2.30 -23.05 0.12
C GLN A 63 -2.62 -21.82 -0.76
N GLY A 64 -3.30 -20.81 -0.19
CA GLY A 64 -3.62 -19.54 -0.83
C GLY A 64 -2.79 -18.33 -0.38
N GLY A 65 -1.84 -18.49 0.54
CA GLY A 65 -1.11 -17.37 1.13
C GLY A 65 -1.92 -16.55 2.13
N GLU A 66 -1.23 -15.74 2.92
CA GLU A 66 -1.81 -14.92 3.99
C GLU A 66 -2.16 -13.53 3.45
N LEU A 67 -3.40 -13.06 3.74
CA LEU A 67 -3.96 -11.83 3.14
C LEU A 67 -3.83 -10.57 4.00
N SER A 68 -3.20 -10.62 5.18
CA SER A 68 -2.93 -9.42 6.00
C SER A 68 -1.45 -8.97 5.93
N VAL A 69 -0.54 -9.84 5.49
CA VAL A 69 0.90 -9.64 5.37
C VAL A 69 1.19 -8.90 4.08
N LEU A 70 1.99 -7.84 4.21
CA LEU A 70 2.53 -7.03 3.12
C LEU A 70 3.46 -7.86 2.22
N MET A 71 2.87 -8.65 1.32
CA MET A 71 3.54 -9.05 0.09
C MET A 71 2.73 -8.63 -1.12
N LEU A 72 3.20 -7.51 -1.67
CA LEU A 72 2.90 -6.92 -2.98
C LEU A 72 1.73 -5.93 -3.04
N ALA A 73 2.11 -4.75 -3.53
CA ALA A 73 1.36 -3.52 -3.82
C ALA A 73 0.26 -3.71 -4.88
N MET A 74 -0.64 -4.65 -4.66
CA MET A 74 -1.60 -5.17 -5.63
C MET A 74 -3.05 -5.11 -5.11
N ASP A 75 -3.24 -4.56 -3.90
CA ASP A 75 -4.35 -4.86 -2.98
C ASP A 75 -5.76 -4.79 -3.56
N THR A 76 -6.03 -3.88 -4.49
CA THR A 76 -7.39 -3.68 -4.98
C THR A 76 -7.55 -4.11 -6.43
N LEU A 77 -6.63 -3.71 -7.30
CA LEU A 77 -6.79 -3.95 -8.73
C LEU A 77 -6.36 -5.35 -9.15
N TYR A 78 -5.32 -5.89 -8.53
CA TYR A 78 -4.98 -7.28 -8.75
C TYR A 78 -6.02 -8.19 -8.15
N VAL A 79 -6.44 -7.94 -6.91
CA VAL A 79 -7.45 -8.77 -6.24
C VAL A 79 -8.74 -8.76 -7.05
N LYS A 80 -9.20 -7.58 -7.49
CA LYS A 80 -10.36 -7.46 -8.38
C LYS A 80 -10.16 -8.23 -9.68
N LYS A 81 -9.04 -8.03 -10.37
CA LYS A 81 -8.78 -8.73 -11.64
C LYS A 81 -8.67 -10.25 -11.43
N HIS A 82 -7.97 -10.69 -10.40
CA HIS A 82 -7.78 -12.09 -10.05
C HIS A 82 -9.11 -12.77 -9.76
N LEU A 83 -9.99 -12.13 -8.97
CA LEU A 83 -11.35 -12.62 -8.70
C LEU A 83 -12.24 -12.62 -9.96
N GLN A 84 -12.06 -11.67 -10.88
CA GLN A 84 -12.82 -11.60 -12.13
C GLN A 84 -12.37 -12.60 -13.19
N SER A 85 -11.08 -12.92 -13.20
CA SER A 85 -10.45 -13.73 -14.24
C SER A 85 -9.81 -14.98 -13.65
N LEU A 86 -10.41 -15.59 -12.62
CA LEU A 86 -9.90 -16.82 -12.02
C LEU A 86 -9.58 -17.82 -13.14
N GLU A 87 -8.30 -17.95 -13.46
CA GLU A 87 -7.85 -18.82 -14.54
C GLU A 87 -7.82 -20.25 -13.99
N ASP A 88 -8.15 -21.23 -14.84
CA ASP A 88 -8.12 -22.67 -14.52
C ASP A 88 -6.75 -23.17 -14.01
N SER A 89 -5.71 -22.34 -14.13
CA SER A 89 -4.35 -22.60 -13.65
C SER A 89 -4.15 -22.34 -12.16
N THR A 90 -5.10 -21.71 -11.47
CA THR A 90 -5.02 -21.40 -10.04
C THR A 90 -5.63 -22.52 -9.20
N ARG A 91 -5.13 -22.70 -7.96
CA ARG A 91 -5.77 -23.59 -6.96
C ARG A 91 -6.95 -22.93 -6.25
N MET A 92 -7.25 -21.68 -6.58
CA MET A 92 -8.35 -20.93 -6.01
C MET A 92 -9.65 -21.37 -6.68
N PRO A 93 -10.66 -21.82 -5.92
CA PRO A 93 -11.92 -22.25 -6.50
C PRO A 93 -12.65 -21.06 -7.15
N PRO A 94 -13.46 -21.28 -8.19
CA PRO A 94 -14.33 -20.24 -8.72
C PRO A 94 -15.30 -19.77 -7.64
N ILE A 95 -15.32 -18.46 -7.37
CA ILE A 95 -16.22 -17.85 -6.39
C ILE A 95 -17.26 -17.01 -7.16
N PRO A 96 -18.57 -17.31 -7.07
CA PRO A 96 -19.62 -16.67 -7.87
C PRO A 96 -19.98 -15.29 -7.29
N LEU A 97 -19.09 -14.32 -7.44
CA LEU A 97 -19.28 -12.95 -6.95
C LEU A 97 -19.80 -12.01 -8.04
N ALA A 98 -20.79 -11.17 -7.68
CA ALA A 98 -21.17 -10.03 -8.52
C ALA A 98 -20.04 -8.97 -8.58
N PRO A 99 -19.96 -8.12 -9.61
CA PRO A 99 -18.94 -7.08 -9.72
C PRO A 99 -18.84 -6.15 -8.49
N GLU A 100 -19.96 -5.88 -7.84
CA GLU A 100 -20.06 -5.08 -6.62
C GLU A 100 -19.48 -5.83 -5.41
N GLU A 101 -19.75 -7.13 -5.31
CA GLU A 101 -19.23 -8.01 -4.26
C GLU A 101 -17.73 -8.21 -4.39
N ILE A 102 -17.22 -8.39 -5.62
CA ILE A 102 -15.78 -8.40 -5.91
C ILE A 102 -15.16 -7.09 -5.40
N SER A 103 -15.78 -5.96 -5.70
CA SER A 103 -15.28 -4.65 -5.27
C SER A 103 -15.30 -4.52 -3.74
N ALA A 104 -16.31 -5.05 -3.05
CA ALA A 104 -16.41 -5.04 -1.59
C ALA A 104 -15.33 -5.92 -0.91
N VAL A 105 -15.15 -7.17 -1.35
CA VAL A 105 -14.08 -8.08 -0.83
C VAL A 105 -12.71 -7.47 -1.05
N THR A 106 -12.51 -6.87 -2.23
CA THR A 106 -11.30 -6.17 -2.60
C THR A 106 -10.99 -5.01 -1.63
N GLN A 107 -11.99 -4.21 -1.26
CA GLN A 107 -11.83 -3.14 -0.27
C GLN A 107 -11.60 -3.67 1.14
N TYR A 108 -12.24 -4.78 1.51
CA TYR A 108 -12.01 -5.45 2.78
C TYR A 108 -10.56 -5.93 2.90
N ILE A 109 -10.04 -6.64 1.90
CA ILE A 109 -8.63 -7.10 1.89
C ILE A 109 -7.67 -5.90 1.95
N ALA A 110 -7.89 -4.84 1.16
CA ALA A 110 -7.11 -3.62 1.24
C ALA A 110 -7.15 -2.97 2.65
N SER A 111 -8.28 -3.08 3.35
CA SER A 111 -8.43 -2.56 4.70
C SER A 111 -7.53 -3.26 5.72
N LEU A 112 -7.25 -4.55 5.54
CA LEU A 112 -6.40 -5.36 6.43
C LEU A 112 -4.95 -4.87 6.47
N HIS A 113 -4.52 -4.15 5.43
CA HIS A 113 -3.17 -3.61 5.31
C HIS A 113 -3.06 -2.14 5.74
N GLY A 114 -4.13 -1.53 6.26
CA GLY A 114 -4.17 -0.09 6.55
C GLY A 114 -4.12 0.79 5.28
N LYS A 115 -4.40 0.20 4.10
CA LYS A 115 -4.41 0.86 2.78
C LYS A 115 -5.79 1.41 2.39
N VAL A 116 -6.67 1.59 3.38
CA VAL A 116 -8.10 1.91 3.23
C VAL A 116 -8.44 3.26 2.58
N ASN A 117 -7.49 3.94 1.93
CA ASN A 117 -7.67 5.30 1.40
C ASN A 117 -7.49 5.44 -0.11
N THR A 118 -7.43 4.33 -0.86
CA THR A 118 -7.37 4.41 -2.33
C THR A 118 -8.71 4.02 -2.93
N PRO A 119 -9.63 4.97 -3.18
CA PRO A 119 -10.81 4.68 -3.98
C PRO A 119 -10.35 4.22 -5.37
N VAL A 120 -10.63 2.96 -5.69
CA VAL A 120 -10.32 2.39 -6.99
C VAL A 120 -11.46 2.73 -7.94
N ASN A 121 -11.44 3.96 -8.45
CA ASN A 121 -12.11 4.21 -9.71
C ASN A 121 -11.17 3.75 -10.83
N LEU A 122 -11.48 2.61 -11.44
CA LEU A 122 -10.75 2.02 -12.56
C LEU A 122 -10.55 3.01 -13.72
N GLU A 123 -11.54 3.86 -13.97
CA GLU A 123 -11.50 4.86 -15.05
C GLU A 123 -10.55 6.03 -14.73
N SER A 124 -10.15 6.18 -13.47
CA SER A 124 -9.27 7.27 -13.02
C SER A 124 -7.79 6.90 -13.03
N LEU A 125 -7.43 5.66 -13.43
CA LEU A 125 -6.06 5.19 -13.42
C LEU A 125 -5.40 5.47 -14.77
N ASP A 126 -4.27 6.16 -14.75
CA ASP A 126 -3.60 6.69 -15.93
C ASP A 126 -2.09 6.37 -15.95
N GLY A 127 -1.60 5.56 -15.01
CA GLY A 127 -0.20 5.18 -14.93
C GLY A 127 0.05 3.83 -14.27
N VAL A 128 1.30 3.39 -14.36
CA VAL A 128 1.79 2.15 -13.74
C VAL A 128 3.08 2.46 -12.98
N CYS A 129 3.19 1.98 -11.74
CA CYS A 129 4.37 2.13 -10.91
C CYS A 129 5.54 1.35 -11.54
N PRO A 130 6.69 1.98 -11.84
CA PRO A 130 7.82 1.33 -12.52
C PRO A 130 8.59 0.33 -11.64
N ILE A 131 8.28 0.30 -10.33
CA ILE A 131 8.95 -0.59 -9.37
C ILE A 131 8.18 -1.88 -9.18
N CYS A 132 6.87 -1.79 -8.94
CA CYS A 132 6.03 -2.94 -8.62
C CYS A 132 5.01 -3.30 -9.71
N GLY A 133 4.85 -2.48 -10.76
CA GLY A 133 3.84 -2.71 -11.80
C GLY A 133 2.41 -2.35 -11.37
N ALA A 134 2.23 -1.72 -10.20
CA ALA A 134 0.90 -1.37 -9.72
C ALA A 134 0.27 -0.23 -10.55
N PRO A 135 -0.95 -0.39 -11.06
CA PRO A 135 -1.71 0.73 -11.62
C PRO A 135 -1.90 1.84 -10.58
N LEU A 136 -1.84 3.10 -11.03
CA LEU A 136 -1.96 4.28 -10.17
C LEU A 136 -2.67 5.42 -10.89
N ASN A 137 -3.13 6.39 -10.09
CA ASN A 137 -3.58 7.69 -10.57
C ASN A 137 -2.43 8.71 -10.36
N THR A 138 -1.90 9.28 -11.44
CA THR A 138 -0.75 10.19 -11.42
C THR A 138 -1.05 11.48 -10.67
N ALA A 139 -2.29 11.99 -10.72
CA ALA A 139 -2.69 13.19 -9.99
C ALA A 139 -2.72 12.95 -8.47
N VAL A 140 -3.19 11.78 -8.02
CA VAL A 140 -3.13 11.36 -6.61
C VAL A 140 -1.67 11.16 -6.17
N ALA A 141 -0.86 10.49 -6.98
CA ALA A 141 0.55 10.30 -6.70
C ALA A 141 1.29 11.65 -6.62
N PHE A 142 0.97 12.60 -7.51
CA PHE A 142 1.52 13.95 -7.49
C PHE A 142 1.18 14.69 -6.19
N ARG A 143 -0.12 14.76 -5.83
CA ARG A 143 -0.60 15.42 -4.60
C ARG A 143 -0.01 14.81 -3.33
N ASN A 144 0.24 13.51 -3.31
CA ASN A 144 0.81 12.80 -2.18
C ASN A 144 2.35 12.75 -2.17
N ASN A 145 3.02 13.49 -3.07
CA ASN A 145 4.48 13.49 -3.21
C ASN A 145 5.06 12.07 -3.46
N LEU A 146 4.31 11.23 -4.17
CA LEU A 146 4.71 9.91 -4.64
C LEU A 146 5.17 9.97 -6.10
N TRP A 147 6.05 10.92 -6.39
CA TRP A 147 6.67 11.09 -7.70
C TRP A 147 8.14 11.50 -7.57
N ALA A 148 8.92 11.31 -8.63
CA ALA A 148 10.31 11.74 -8.73
C ALA A 148 10.67 12.08 -10.18
N GLN A 149 11.57 13.04 -10.36
CA GLN A 149 12.15 13.36 -11.65
C GLN A 149 13.50 12.63 -11.82
N HIS A 150 13.73 12.03 -12.99
CA HIS A 150 15.02 11.46 -13.34
C HIS A 150 15.28 11.63 -14.85
N GLY A 151 16.32 12.41 -15.18
CA GLY A 151 16.48 12.95 -16.52
C GLY A 151 15.27 13.80 -16.89
N ASP A 152 14.76 13.59 -18.10
CA ASP A 152 13.71 14.40 -18.71
C ASP A 152 12.31 13.86 -18.41
N LYS A 153 12.21 12.84 -17.52
CA LYS A 153 10.98 12.09 -17.24
C LYS A 153 10.56 12.22 -15.78
N THR A 154 9.25 12.29 -15.58
CA THR A 154 8.60 12.18 -14.27
C THR A 154 8.07 10.77 -14.07
N TYR A 155 8.43 10.17 -12.94
CA TYR A 155 7.98 8.85 -12.54
C TYR A 155 7.02 8.97 -11.36
N TYR A 156 5.97 8.17 -11.36
CA TYR A 156 4.97 8.12 -10.30
C TYR A 156 5.00 6.76 -9.61
N PHE A 157 4.71 6.75 -8.32
CA PHE A 157 4.80 5.58 -7.47
C PHE A 157 3.48 5.35 -6.74
N GLU A 158 3.14 4.09 -6.56
CA GLU A 158 1.96 3.70 -5.79
C GLU A 158 2.17 3.91 -4.29
N CYS A 159 3.40 3.78 -3.79
CA CYS A 159 3.71 3.95 -2.36
C CYS A 159 5.09 4.56 -2.08
N PRO A 160 5.33 5.01 -0.83
CA PRO A 160 6.61 5.59 -0.42
C PRO A 160 7.80 4.66 -0.60
N ASP A 161 7.64 3.35 -0.36
CA ASP A 161 8.72 2.39 -0.50
C ASP A 161 9.13 2.17 -1.96
N CYS A 162 8.17 2.20 -2.89
CA CYS A 162 8.48 2.22 -4.32
C CYS A 162 9.26 3.48 -4.70
N LYS A 163 8.85 4.66 -4.23
CA LYS A 163 9.61 5.90 -4.44
C LYS A 163 11.03 5.79 -3.89
N LYS A 164 11.18 5.27 -2.66
CA LYS A 164 12.49 5.06 -2.02
C LYS A 164 13.35 4.05 -2.77
N ALA A 165 12.77 2.97 -3.30
CA ALA A 165 13.48 1.99 -4.12
C ALA A 165 13.97 2.61 -5.43
N PHE A 166 13.12 3.37 -6.13
CA PHE A 166 13.50 4.10 -7.33
C PHE A 166 14.67 5.06 -7.07
N LEU A 167 14.61 5.86 -6.00
CA LEU A 167 15.65 6.83 -5.67
C LEU A 167 17.01 6.19 -5.34
N ARG A 168 17.04 4.93 -4.91
CA ARG A 168 18.30 4.19 -4.67
C ARG A 168 18.99 3.78 -5.96
N ASP A 169 18.24 3.37 -6.98
CA ASP A 169 18.78 2.98 -8.29
C ASP A 169 17.83 3.37 -9.44
N PRO A 170 17.79 4.67 -9.82
CA PRO A 170 16.89 5.12 -10.86
C PRO A 170 17.19 4.47 -12.21
N LYS A 171 18.47 4.21 -12.51
CA LYS A 171 18.89 3.64 -13.80
C LYS A 171 18.32 2.25 -14.04
N ARG A 172 18.19 1.44 -12.98
CA ARG A 172 17.57 0.11 -13.04
C ARG A 172 16.09 0.17 -13.40
N HIS A 173 15.38 1.21 -12.94
CA HIS A 173 13.92 1.29 -13.05
C HIS A 173 13.42 2.27 -14.13
N SER A 174 14.31 3.10 -14.68
CA SER A 174 14.00 4.09 -15.73
C SER A 174 13.88 3.49 -17.13
N LYS A 175 14.20 2.20 -17.30
CA LYS A 175 14.13 1.49 -18.59
C LYS A 175 12.77 0.87 -18.90
N SER A 176 11.88 0.75 -17.91
CA SER A 176 10.52 0.25 -18.14
C SER A 176 9.66 1.33 -18.79
N GLY A 177 9.72 1.41 -20.11
CA GLY A 177 8.65 1.98 -20.91
C GLY A 177 7.43 1.08 -20.82
N TYR A 178 6.67 1.16 -19.73
CA TYR A 178 5.36 0.54 -19.68
C TYR A 178 4.36 1.49 -20.35
N LEU A 179 3.74 0.93 -21.39
CA LEU A 179 2.81 1.55 -22.33
C LEU A 179 1.72 2.35 -21.62
N ARG A 180 1.39 3.51 -22.18
CA ARG A 180 0.10 4.15 -21.94
C ARG A 180 -0.98 3.11 -22.24
N LEU A 181 -1.87 2.86 -21.28
CA LEU A 181 -3.17 2.27 -21.60
C LEU A 181 -3.88 3.30 -22.49
N GLN A 182 -3.98 2.98 -23.79
CA GLN A 182 -4.85 3.67 -24.74
C GLN A 182 -6.22 3.00 -24.70
#